data_AF-A0A7S1BPZ3-F1
#
_entry.id   AF-A0A7S1BPZ3-F1
#
_cell.length_a   1.000
_cell.length_b   1.000
_cell.length_c   1.000
_cell.angle_alpha   90.00
_cell.angle_beta   90.00
_cell.angle_gamma   90.00
#
_symmetry.space_group_name_H-M   'P 1'
#
loop_
_entity.id
_entity.type
_entity.pdbx_description
1 polymer ?
#
loop_
_entity_poly.entity_id
_entity_poly.type
_entity_poly.pdbx_seq_one_letter_code
_entity_poly.pdbx_strand_id
1 'polypeptide(L)'
;NNPDEERGPLYWESGLDQAARFHSWEMATERFFSHETVDKFEDLFGSNSFFQRIRTYSDNNFGHVAARYAAGENIAARYNHPYDVVRAWLSSKSHCENIMNRFYRTSGSGFFSKSNSEFKRYFTQIFESFQKTHYPIIVGWHDRLGLLTNIAREMSTIRFFCQISSRKTVRDVSVVIDGVTYPMQHANDGNYYFDANEYILKNNCSKYYFILEGTEGKSYRLPQNDQYSFLTYDIGECNQNIWEDRHL
;
A
#
# COMPACT_ATOMS: atom_id res chain seq x y z
N ASN A 1 13.49 21.14 15.92
CA ASN A 1 13.71 20.18 14.82
C ASN A 1 15.19 19.84 14.76
N ASN A 2 15.58 18.69 15.32
CA ASN A 2 16.94 18.21 15.27
C ASN A 2 17.24 17.73 13.83
N PRO A 3 18.25 18.26 13.12
CA PRO A 3 18.67 17.75 11.81
C PRO A 3 19.24 16.33 11.88
N ASP A 4 19.55 15.82 13.07
CA ASP A 4 20.15 14.49 13.30
C ASP A 4 19.13 13.39 13.63
N GLU A 5 17.82 13.69 13.62
CA GLU A 5 16.80 12.65 13.77
C GLU A 5 16.71 11.86 12.46
N GLU A 6 17.36 10.69 12.45
CA GLU A 6 17.30 9.71 11.36
C GLU A 6 15.86 9.55 10.86
N ARG A 7 15.67 9.74 9.56
CA ARG A 7 14.34 9.73 8.92
C ARG A 7 13.71 8.36 9.14
N GLY A 8 12.67 8.31 9.95
CA GLY A 8 11.86 7.11 10.12
C GLY A 8 11.22 6.69 8.78
N PRO A 9 10.87 5.41 8.63
CA PRO A 9 10.18 4.92 7.44
C PRO A 9 8.80 5.58 7.31
N LEU A 10 8.27 5.57 6.09
CA LEU A 10 6.85 5.84 5.88
C LEU A 10 6.05 4.59 6.21
N TYR A 11 4.99 4.76 7.00
CA TYR A 11 4.09 3.67 7.38
C TYR A 11 3.00 3.48 6.34
N TRP A 12 2.70 2.23 6.02
CA TRP A 12 1.58 1.93 5.14
C TRP A 12 0.25 2.33 5.78
N GLU A 13 -0.63 2.95 4.99
CA GLU A 13 -1.97 3.34 5.42
C GLU A 13 -3.01 2.91 4.36
N SER A 14 -4.04 2.21 4.83
CA SER A 14 -5.05 1.55 4.00
C SER A 14 -5.98 2.49 3.25
N GLY A 15 -6.32 3.64 3.84
CA GLY A 15 -7.09 4.71 3.20
C GLY A 15 -6.31 5.31 2.04
N LEU A 16 -5.01 5.57 2.21
CA LEU A 16 -4.17 6.09 1.13
C LEU A 16 -4.03 5.14 -0.04
N ASP A 17 -3.93 3.82 0.20
CA ASP A 17 -3.98 2.80 -0.86
C ASP A 17 -5.29 2.89 -1.64
N GLN A 18 -6.41 3.10 -0.94
CA GLN A 18 -7.72 3.18 -1.56
C GLN A 18 -7.90 4.47 -2.36
N ALA A 19 -7.42 5.60 -1.85
CA ALA A 19 -7.37 6.85 -2.60
C ALA A 19 -6.53 6.71 -3.88
N ALA A 20 -5.35 6.09 -3.75
CA ALA A 20 -4.42 5.91 -4.86
C ALA A 20 -5.01 4.98 -5.92
N ARG A 21 -5.62 3.86 -5.49
CA ARG A 21 -6.23 2.90 -6.41
C ARG A 21 -7.48 3.45 -7.07
N PHE A 22 -8.32 4.19 -6.34
CA PHE A 22 -9.44 4.92 -6.92
C PHE A 22 -8.95 5.83 -8.04
N HIS A 23 -7.93 6.65 -7.79
CA HIS A 23 -7.46 7.60 -8.79
C HIS A 23 -6.80 6.94 -10.01
N SER A 24 -6.06 5.85 -9.81
CA SER A 24 -5.56 5.03 -10.92
C SER A 24 -6.69 4.43 -11.77
N TRP A 25 -7.77 3.94 -11.12
CA TRP A 25 -8.98 3.47 -11.82
C TRP A 25 -9.70 4.59 -12.56
N GLU A 26 -9.81 5.75 -11.93
CA GLU A 26 -10.46 6.95 -12.42
C GLU A 26 -9.79 7.43 -13.71
N MET A 27 -8.47 7.66 -13.67
CA MET A 27 -7.65 8.04 -14.82
C MET A 27 -7.79 7.06 -15.99
N ALA A 28 -7.78 5.75 -15.69
CA ALA A 28 -7.94 4.72 -16.70
C ALA A 28 -9.36 4.70 -17.31
N THR A 29 -10.38 4.92 -16.50
CA THR A 29 -11.78 4.76 -16.90
C THR A 29 -12.31 5.98 -17.62
N GLU A 30 -12.00 7.16 -17.12
CA GLU A 30 -12.43 8.44 -17.67
C GLU A 30 -11.41 9.01 -18.67
N ARG A 31 -10.34 8.27 -18.96
CA ARG A 31 -9.35 8.53 -20.03
C ARG A 31 -8.67 9.89 -19.90
N PHE A 32 -8.11 10.14 -18.73
CA PHE A 32 -7.33 11.35 -18.46
C PHE A 32 -6.06 11.01 -17.66
N PHE A 33 -5.17 11.99 -17.50
CA PHE A 33 -3.98 11.89 -16.67
C PHE A 33 -3.71 13.24 -16.03
N SER A 34 -4.18 13.41 -14.79
CA SER A 34 -4.12 14.63 -14.01
C SER A 34 -4.14 14.26 -12.52
N HIS A 35 -3.62 15.11 -11.65
CA HIS A 35 -3.77 14.97 -10.21
C HIS A 35 -5.21 15.21 -9.74
N GLU A 36 -5.94 16.10 -10.44
CA GLU A 36 -7.32 16.44 -10.08
C GLU A 36 -8.27 15.29 -10.44
N THR A 37 -9.21 15.02 -9.55
CA THR A 37 -10.38 14.17 -9.80
C THR A 37 -11.18 14.81 -10.95
N VAL A 38 -11.80 14.01 -11.82
CA VAL A 38 -12.71 14.56 -12.84
C VAL A 38 -13.99 15.09 -12.21
N ASP A 39 -14.57 16.13 -12.81
CA ASP A 39 -15.80 16.79 -12.33
C ASP A 39 -16.94 15.80 -12.03
N LYS A 40 -17.03 14.70 -12.80
CA LYS A 40 -18.02 13.63 -12.60
C LYS A 40 -17.97 12.99 -11.20
N PHE A 41 -16.81 12.95 -10.55
CA PHE A 41 -16.60 12.39 -9.23
C PHE A 41 -16.34 13.45 -8.16
N GLU A 42 -16.44 14.75 -8.50
CA GLU A 42 -16.23 15.86 -7.58
C GLU A 42 -17.14 15.73 -6.34
N ASP A 43 -18.41 15.41 -6.52
CA ASP A 43 -19.40 15.28 -5.45
C ASP A 43 -19.04 14.22 -4.40
N LEU A 44 -18.25 13.20 -4.77
CA LEU A 44 -17.79 12.17 -3.83
C LEU A 44 -16.80 12.73 -2.79
N PHE A 45 -16.12 13.83 -3.13
CA PHE A 45 -15.09 14.43 -2.30
C PHE A 45 -15.46 15.85 -1.86
N GLY A 46 -16.39 16.51 -2.55
CA GLY A 46 -16.77 17.91 -2.36
C GLY A 46 -15.85 18.90 -3.07
N SER A 47 -14.90 18.42 -3.88
CA SER A 47 -14.08 19.21 -4.82
C SER A 47 -13.33 18.28 -5.77
N ASN A 48 -12.83 18.78 -6.89
CA ASN A 48 -11.94 18.05 -7.78
C ASN A 48 -10.49 17.88 -7.25
N SER A 49 -10.17 18.47 -6.09
CA SER A 49 -8.80 18.50 -5.57
C SER A 49 -8.29 17.11 -5.16
N PHE A 50 -7.09 16.75 -5.60
CA PHE A 50 -6.37 15.55 -5.15
C PHE A 50 -6.27 15.49 -3.62
N PHE A 51 -6.10 16.65 -3.00
CA PHE A 51 -6.00 16.79 -1.56
C PHE A 51 -7.28 16.32 -0.88
N GLN A 52 -8.44 16.74 -1.42
CA GLN A 52 -9.73 16.40 -0.85
C GLN A 52 -10.05 14.91 -1.04
N ARG A 53 -9.69 14.33 -2.20
CA ARG A 53 -9.73 12.88 -2.41
C ARG A 53 -8.92 12.14 -1.33
N ILE A 54 -7.67 12.54 -1.09
CA ILE A 54 -6.82 11.95 -0.05
C ILE A 54 -7.47 12.07 1.34
N ARG A 55 -7.97 13.25 1.69
CA ARG A 55 -8.62 13.50 2.99
C ARG A 55 -9.83 12.59 3.21
N THR A 56 -10.67 12.38 2.19
CA THR A 56 -11.88 11.55 2.31
C THR A 56 -11.57 10.10 2.65
N TYR A 57 -10.48 9.55 2.13
CA TYR A 57 -10.10 8.16 2.39
C TYR A 57 -9.24 7.98 3.64
N SER A 58 -8.44 8.99 4.00
CA SER A 58 -7.60 8.91 5.18
C SER A 58 -8.47 8.86 6.44
N ASP A 59 -8.03 8.10 7.45
CA ASP A 59 -8.67 7.96 8.78
C ASP A 59 -8.48 9.24 9.64
N ASN A 60 -8.53 10.40 8.98
CA ASN A 60 -8.36 11.74 9.53
C ASN A 60 -9.69 12.25 10.06
N ASN A 61 -10.19 11.64 11.13
CA ASN A 61 -11.39 12.09 11.83
C ASN A 61 -11.12 13.35 12.70
N PHE A 62 -10.43 14.35 12.15
CA PHE A 62 -10.11 15.59 12.84
C PHE A 62 -10.85 16.77 12.20
N GLY A 63 -11.97 17.13 12.84
CA GLY A 63 -12.42 18.51 12.82
C GLY A 63 -11.25 19.45 13.16
N HIS A 64 -11.04 20.46 12.32
CA HIS A 64 -10.20 21.64 12.58
C HIS A 64 -8.67 21.48 12.73
N VAL A 65 -8.05 20.30 12.60
CA VAL A 65 -6.56 20.16 12.61
C VAL A 65 -5.93 20.46 11.22
N ALA A 66 -6.72 21.01 10.29
CA ALA A 66 -6.37 21.26 8.89
C ALA A 66 -5.15 22.18 8.67
N ALA A 67 -4.73 22.97 9.65
CA ALA A 67 -3.72 24.02 9.46
C ALA A 67 -2.27 23.50 9.24
N ARG A 68 -1.99 22.21 9.49
CA ARG A 68 -0.63 21.62 9.35
C ARG A 68 -0.60 20.27 8.62
N TYR A 69 -1.72 19.86 8.03
CA TYR A 69 -1.79 18.64 7.26
C TYR A 69 -1.17 18.85 5.88
N ALA A 70 -0.19 18.01 5.52
CA ALA A 70 0.43 18.00 4.22
C ALA A 70 0.16 16.65 3.55
N ALA A 71 -0.17 16.69 2.26
CA ALA A 71 -0.31 15.52 1.42
C ALA A 71 0.52 15.71 0.14
N GLY A 72 0.88 14.61 -0.51
CA GLY A 72 1.59 14.61 -1.79
C GLY A 72 1.13 13.45 -2.64
N GLU A 73 1.22 13.62 -3.95
CA GLU A 73 0.85 12.59 -4.91
C GLU A 73 1.88 12.50 -6.04
N ASN A 74 2.27 11.29 -6.37
CA ASN A 74 2.98 10.96 -7.60
C ASN A 74 2.07 10.09 -8.47
N ILE A 75 1.97 10.41 -9.75
CA ILE A 75 1.26 9.59 -10.74
C ILE A 75 2.21 9.17 -11.86
N ALA A 76 1.99 7.98 -12.41
CA ALA A 76 2.71 7.48 -13.57
C ALA A 76 1.80 6.58 -14.41
N ALA A 77 2.11 6.46 -15.69
CA ALA A 77 1.39 5.58 -16.58
C ALA A 77 2.31 4.94 -17.62
N ARG A 78 1.83 3.93 -18.35
CA ARG A 78 2.54 3.16 -19.39
C ARG A 78 3.64 2.20 -18.93
N TYR A 79 4.14 2.31 -17.70
CA TYR A 79 5.20 1.42 -17.19
C TYR A 79 4.72 -0.03 -17.05
N ASN A 80 5.62 -0.99 -17.32
CA ASN A 80 5.32 -2.42 -17.17
C ASN A 80 5.45 -2.90 -15.72
N HIS A 81 6.41 -2.35 -14.98
CA HIS A 81 6.78 -2.83 -13.65
C HIS A 81 6.82 -1.68 -12.63
N PRO A 82 6.36 -1.90 -11.39
CA PRO A 82 6.46 -0.90 -10.31
C PRO A 82 7.88 -0.37 -10.08
N TYR A 83 8.88 -1.22 -10.26
CA TYR A 83 10.30 -0.81 -10.15
C TYR A 83 10.67 0.30 -11.15
N ASP A 84 10.15 0.23 -12.39
CA ASP A 84 10.40 1.26 -13.40
C ASP A 84 9.70 2.57 -13.05
N VAL A 85 8.50 2.49 -12.47
CA VAL A 85 7.74 3.65 -12.00
C VAL A 85 8.51 4.39 -10.91
N VAL A 86 8.99 3.68 -9.89
CA VAL A 86 9.75 4.28 -8.79
C VAL A 86 11.05 4.90 -9.32
N ARG A 87 11.77 4.22 -10.22
CA ARG A 87 12.97 4.79 -10.86
C ARG A 87 12.67 6.07 -11.63
N ALA A 88 11.57 6.13 -12.36
CA ALA A 88 11.15 7.31 -13.10
C ALA A 88 10.81 8.47 -12.16
N TRP A 89 10.07 8.21 -11.08
CA TRP A 89 9.78 9.22 -10.05
C TRP A 89 11.05 9.74 -9.38
N LEU A 90 11.99 8.87 -9.02
CA LEU A 90 13.28 9.28 -8.44
C LEU A 90 14.14 10.12 -9.40
N SER A 91 14.02 9.88 -10.70
CA SER A 91 14.73 10.64 -11.74
C SER A 91 14.09 11.99 -12.05
N SER A 92 12.87 12.23 -11.57
CA SER A 92 12.14 13.48 -11.76
C SER A 92 12.19 14.33 -10.50
N LYS A 93 12.73 15.54 -10.58
CA LYS A 93 12.89 16.45 -9.43
C LYS A 93 11.63 16.56 -8.56
N SER A 94 10.48 16.91 -9.15
CA SER A 94 9.23 17.11 -8.39
C SER A 94 8.73 15.83 -7.69
N HIS A 95 8.75 14.70 -8.39
CA HIS A 95 8.32 13.41 -7.81
C HIS A 95 9.30 12.89 -6.74
N CYS A 96 10.60 13.11 -6.95
CA CYS A 96 11.64 12.79 -5.98
C CYS A 96 11.52 13.66 -4.73
N GLU A 97 11.21 14.95 -4.87
CA GLU A 97 10.94 15.85 -3.75
C GLU A 97 9.77 15.36 -2.89
N ASN A 98 8.70 14.82 -3.49
CA ASN A 98 7.60 14.17 -2.76
C ASN A 98 8.09 12.95 -1.97
N ILE A 99 8.80 12.01 -2.62
CA ILE A 99 9.34 10.79 -1.98
C ILE A 99 10.28 11.15 -0.81
N MET A 100 11.09 12.19 -0.98
CA MET A 100 12.13 12.59 -0.02
C MET A 100 11.63 13.61 1.01
N ASN A 101 10.35 13.96 0.99
CA ASN A 101 9.78 14.97 1.87
C ASN A 101 9.71 14.47 3.32
N ARG A 102 10.50 15.13 4.18
CA ARG A 102 10.64 14.80 5.61
C ARG A 102 9.37 14.99 6.45
N PHE A 103 8.33 15.62 5.90
CA PHE A 103 7.08 15.86 6.64
C PHE A 103 6.10 14.71 6.52
N TYR A 104 6.23 13.85 5.50
CA TYR A 104 5.37 12.69 5.36
C TYR A 104 5.73 11.60 6.39
N ARG A 105 4.70 10.85 6.79
CA ARG A 105 4.78 9.79 7.80
C ARG A 105 4.09 8.52 7.35
N THR A 106 3.09 8.64 6.49
CA THR A 106 2.41 7.49 5.89
C THR A 106 2.41 7.58 4.38
N SER A 107 2.23 6.43 3.74
CA SER A 107 2.09 6.31 2.29
C SER A 107 1.14 5.19 1.93
N GLY A 108 0.46 5.37 0.81
CA GLY A 108 -0.28 4.32 0.12
C GLY A 108 0.02 4.33 -1.37
N SER A 109 -0.20 3.21 -2.03
CA SER A 109 0.02 3.04 -3.46
C SER A 109 -1.15 2.30 -4.11
N GLY A 110 -1.46 2.70 -5.33
CA GLY A 110 -2.56 2.15 -6.12
C GLY A 110 -2.12 1.88 -7.54
N PHE A 111 -2.60 0.78 -8.08
CA PHE A 111 -2.39 0.37 -9.46
C PHE A 111 -3.72 0.00 -10.08
N PHE A 112 -3.93 0.40 -11.34
CA PHE A 112 -5.04 -0.08 -12.14
C PHE A 112 -4.63 -0.30 -13.58
N SER A 113 -5.08 -1.41 -14.16
CA SER A 113 -4.82 -1.77 -15.54
C SER A 113 -6.14 -1.91 -16.30
N LYS A 114 -6.25 -1.23 -17.44
CA LYS A 114 -7.41 -1.25 -18.32
C LYS A 114 -6.96 -1.32 -19.78
N SER A 115 -7.14 -2.48 -20.41
CA SER A 115 -6.59 -2.76 -21.75
C SER A 115 -7.04 -1.78 -22.84
N ASN A 116 -8.24 -1.21 -22.72
CA ASN A 116 -8.84 -0.27 -23.67
C ASN A 116 -8.71 1.22 -23.25
N SER A 117 -7.87 1.53 -22.27
CA SER A 117 -7.50 2.90 -21.90
C SER A 117 -6.25 3.38 -22.67
N GLU A 118 -6.00 4.68 -22.70
CA GLU A 118 -4.89 5.28 -23.44
C GLU A 118 -3.51 4.76 -22.98
N PHE A 119 -3.31 4.72 -21.66
CA PHE A 119 -2.02 4.37 -21.07
C PHE A 119 -1.92 2.92 -20.59
N LYS A 120 -3.05 2.18 -20.62
CA LYS A 120 -3.23 0.78 -20.19
C LYS A 120 -2.98 0.51 -18.72
N ARG A 121 -1.96 1.13 -18.11
CA ARG A 121 -1.51 0.92 -16.74
C ARG A 121 -1.27 2.27 -16.08
N TYR A 122 -1.85 2.43 -14.90
CA TYR A 122 -1.84 3.66 -14.12
C TYR A 122 -1.38 3.33 -12.72
N PHE A 123 -0.50 4.16 -12.19
CA PHE A 123 0.10 4.04 -10.88
C PHE A 123 -0.05 5.37 -10.15
N THR A 124 -0.48 5.30 -8.91
CA THR A 124 -0.58 6.45 -8.01
C THR A 124 0.12 6.10 -6.71
N GLN A 125 0.96 7.00 -6.20
CA GLN A 125 1.55 6.91 -4.87
C GLN A 125 1.16 8.17 -4.10
N ILE A 126 0.61 7.98 -2.91
CA ILE A 126 0.13 9.03 -2.04
C ILE A 126 0.96 9.07 -0.77
N PHE A 127 1.17 10.27 -0.26
CA PHE A 127 1.86 10.55 0.98
C PHE A 127 1.02 11.49 1.83
N GLU A 128 1.09 11.35 3.16
CA GLU A 128 0.57 12.36 4.07
C GLU A 128 1.44 12.50 5.32
N SER A 129 1.34 13.66 5.98
CA SER A 129 2.06 13.97 7.21
C SER A 129 1.43 13.37 8.46
N PHE A 130 0.23 12.82 8.35
CA PHE A 130 -0.48 12.23 9.47
C PHE A 130 -0.04 10.78 9.69
N GLN A 131 0.08 10.39 10.94
CA GLN A 131 0.28 9.00 11.33
C GLN A 131 -0.50 8.77 12.60
N LYS A 132 -1.60 8.01 12.49
CA LYS A 132 -2.47 7.71 13.64
C LYS A 132 -1.70 7.02 14.76
N THR A 133 -0.72 6.19 14.41
CA THR A 133 -0.10 5.22 15.32
C THR A 133 1.28 4.77 14.83
N HIS A 134 2.21 4.60 15.77
CA HIS A 134 3.56 4.10 15.51
C HIS A 134 3.59 2.59 15.75
N TYR A 135 3.03 1.83 14.82
CA TYR A 135 3.13 0.37 14.85
C TYR A 135 4.53 -0.08 14.42
N PRO A 136 5.05 -1.20 14.93
CA PRO A 136 6.36 -1.68 14.53
C PRO A 136 6.37 -2.32 13.14
N ILE A 137 5.24 -2.86 12.66
CA ILE A 137 5.10 -3.35 11.28
C ILE A 137 4.83 -2.12 10.38
N ILE A 138 5.77 -1.85 9.47
CA ILE A 138 5.78 -0.65 8.61
C ILE A 138 4.89 -0.86 7.39
N VAL A 139 5.05 -2.00 6.71
CA VAL A 139 4.38 -2.33 5.45
C VAL A 139 4.29 -3.84 5.31
N GLY A 140 3.31 -4.32 4.57
CA GLY A 140 3.20 -5.73 4.20
C GLY A 140 2.38 -5.91 2.93
N TRP A 141 2.72 -6.94 2.17
CA TRP A 141 2.14 -7.24 0.86
C TRP A 141 2.31 -8.73 0.54
N HIS A 142 1.73 -9.15 -0.58
CA HIS A 142 1.97 -10.47 -1.17
C HIS A 142 2.27 -10.34 -2.66
N ASP A 143 2.99 -11.29 -3.23
CA ASP A 143 3.27 -11.37 -4.67
C ASP A 143 3.52 -12.82 -5.10
N ARG A 144 3.37 -13.12 -6.39
CA ARG A 144 3.72 -14.41 -6.98
C ARG A 144 5.20 -14.40 -7.39
N LEU A 145 6.01 -15.21 -6.70
CA LEU A 145 7.41 -15.39 -7.07
C LEU A 145 7.49 -16.10 -8.43
N GLY A 146 8.21 -15.51 -9.39
CA GLY A 146 8.33 -16.03 -10.76
C GLY A 146 8.03 -15.00 -11.86
N LEU A 147 7.51 -13.82 -11.53
CA LEU A 147 7.42 -12.68 -12.46
C LEU A 147 8.71 -11.83 -12.51
N LEU A 148 9.59 -11.95 -11.51
CA LEU A 148 10.85 -11.19 -11.42
C LEU A 148 12.11 -12.01 -11.72
N THR A 149 12.01 -13.34 -11.75
CA THR A 149 13.13 -14.24 -12.07
C THR A 149 12.72 -15.09 -13.26
N ASN A 150 13.53 -15.11 -14.33
CA ASN A 150 13.33 -15.91 -15.55
C ASN A 150 13.42 -17.44 -15.32
N ILE A 151 13.03 -17.93 -14.15
CA ILE A 151 13.09 -19.34 -13.76
C ILE A 151 11.65 -19.86 -13.76
N ALA A 152 11.33 -20.61 -14.81
CA ALA A 152 10.01 -21.22 -15.06
C ALA A 152 9.56 -22.28 -14.02
N ARG A 153 10.19 -22.37 -12.84
CA ARG A 153 9.99 -23.48 -11.89
C ARG A 153 9.13 -23.20 -10.65
N GLU A 154 8.70 -21.96 -10.40
CA GLU A 154 7.88 -21.68 -9.21
C GLU A 154 6.68 -20.77 -9.50
N MET A 155 6.00 -20.97 -10.63
CA MET A 155 4.75 -20.24 -10.96
C MET A 155 3.60 -20.41 -9.94
N SER A 156 3.80 -21.20 -8.88
CA SER A 156 2.85 -21.47 -7.79
C SER A 156 3.27 -20.94 -6.42
N THR A 157 4.44 -20.29 -6.28
CA THR A 157 4.90 -19.77 -4.98
C THR A 157 4.36 -18.35 -4.77
N ILE A 158 3.66 -18.15 -3.66
CA ILE A 158 3.19 -16.86 -3.19
C ILE A 158 4.08 -16.44 -2.03
N ARG A 159 4.72 -15.29 -2.15
CA ARG A 159 5.44 -14.65 -1.05
C ARG A 159 4.50 -13.72 -0.32
N PHE A 160 4.37 -13.89 0.98
CA PHE A 160 3.87 -12.89 1.90
C PHE A 160 5.06 -12.19 2.53
N PHE A 161 5.09 -10.87 2.53
CA PHE A 161 6.22 -10.08 2.99
C PHE A 161 5.74 -8.99 3.94
N CYS A 162 6.50 -8.73 5.00
CA CYS A 162 6.34 -7.51 5.80
C CYS A 162 7.69 -6.96 6.25
N GLN A 163 7.75 -5.65 6.43
CA GLN A 163 8.90 -4.97 7.00
C GLN A 163 8.58 -4.42 8.39
N ILE A 164 9.52 -4.59 9.31
CA ILE A 164 9.45 -4.17 10.70
C ILE A 164 10.50 -3.09 10.94
N SER A 165 10.14 -2.05 11.69
CA SER A 165 11.08 -1.00 12.07
C SER A 165 12.19 -1.55 12.97
N SER A 166 13.44 -1.34 12.55
CA SER A 166 14.68 -1.90 13.14
C SER A 166 14.93 -1.54 14.62
N ARG A 167 14.13 -0.65 15.21
CA ARG A 167 14.31 -0.16 16.59
C ARG A 167 13.56 -0.97 17.65
N LYS A 168 12.96 -2.11 17.31
CA LYS A 168 12.13 -2.91 18.24
C LYS A 168 12.63 -4.35 18.38
N THR A 169 12.53 -4.88 19.60
CA THR A 169 12.88 -6.26 19.90
C THR A 169 11.76 -7.20 19.44
N VAL A 170 12.08 -8.00 18.43
CA VAL A 170 11.16 -8.96 17.81
C VAL A 170 11.34 -10.33 18.48
N ARG A 171 10.23 -10.92 18.95
CA ARG A 171 10.18 -12.30 19.42
C ARG A 171 9.76 -13.25 18.30
N ASP A 172 8.65 -12.93 17.64
CA ASP A 172 8.08 -13.74 16.57
C ASP A 172 7.34 -12.86 15.57
N VAL A 173 7.35 -13.27 14.30
CA VAL A 173 6.62 -12.62 13.20
C VAL A 173 5.88 -13.70 12.45
N SER A 174 4.59 -13.50 12.24
CA SER A 174 3.73 -14.47 11.58
C SER A 174 2.83 -13.79 10.56
N VAL A 175 2.46 -14.54 9.52
CA VAL A 175 1.32 -14.22 8.67
C VAL A 175 0.18 -15.15 9.04
N VAL A 176 -1.01 -14.60 9.19
CA VAL A 176 -2.24 -15.38 9.36
C VAL A 176 -2.98 -15.37 8.04
N ILE A 177 -3.23 -16.55 7.47
CA ILE A 177 -3.92 -16.72 6.18
C ILE A 177 -5.15 -17.60 6.45
N ASP A 178 -6.35 -17.07 6.17
CA ASP A 178 -7.63 -17.73 6.42
C ASP A 178 -7.74 -18.33 7.84
N GLY A 179 -7.24 -17.57 8.82
CA GLY A 179 -7.25 -17.95 10.24
C GLY A 179 -6.15 -18.92 10.68
N VAL A 180 -5.29 -19.38 9.77
CA VAL A 180 -4.14 -20.25 10.11
C VAL A 180 -2.87 -19.41 10.21
N THR A 181 -2.16 -19.53 11.33
CA THR A 181 -0.92 -18.79 11.61
C THR A 181 0.30 -19.53 11.08
N TYR A 182 1.15 -18.82 10.33
CA TYR A 182 2.40 -19.32 9.79
C TYR A 182 3.57 -18.43 10.24
N PRO A 183 4.63 -19.01 10.85
CA PRO A 183 5.81 -18.26 11.22
C PRO A 183 6.56 -17.78 9.97
N MET A 184 7.05 -16.54 10.01
CA MET A 184 7.79 -15.92 8.91
C MET A 184 9.30 -16.02 9.13
N GLN A 185 10.03 -16.17 8.02
CA GLN A 185 11.48 -16.18 7.98
C GLN A 185 12.01 -14.74 7.98
N HIS A 186 13.05 -14.48 8.76
CA HIS A 186 13.78 -13.21 8.70
C HIS A 186 14.75 -13.21 7.52
N ALA A 187 14.66 -12.22 6.64
CA ALA A 187 15.61 -12.02 5.54
C ALA A 187 16.80 -11.15 5.98
N ASN A 188 16.56 -9.85 6.19
CA ASN A 188 17.54 -8.82 6.56
C ASN A 188 16.81 -7.53 6.95
N ASP A 189 17.47 -6.61 7.67
CA ASP A 189 16.98 -5.23 7.88
C ASP A 189 15.49 -5.09 8.29
N GLY A 190 15.01 -6.03 9.13
CA GLY A 190 13.62 -6.05 9.59
C GLY A 190 12.62 -6.59 8.56
N ASN A 191 13.08 -7.12 7.43
CA ASN A 191 12.28 -7.78 6.42
C ASN A 191 12.00 -9.23 6.81
N TYR A 192 10.74 -9.60 6.76
CA TYR A 192 10.26 -10.95 7.01
C TYR A 192 9.43 -11.43 5.83
N TYR A 193 9.51 -12.72 5.52
CA TYR A 193 8.72 -13.33 4.47
C TYR A 193 8.23 -14.74 4.83
N PHE A 194 7.14 -15.15 4.20
CA PHE A 194 6.67 -16.52 4.19
C PHE A 194 6.33 -16.88 2.75
N ASP A 195 7.03 -17.88 2.22
CA ASP A 195 6.78 -18.41 0.89
C ASP A 195 5.88 -19.63 1.02
N ALA A 196 4.73 -19.58 0.34
CA ALA A 196 3.72 -20.60 0.38
C ALA A 196 3.39 -21.09 -1.02
N ASN A 197 3.01 -22.35 -1.13
CA ASN A 197 2.36 -22.83 -2.34
C ASN A 197 0.91 -22.31 -2.39
N GLU A 198 0.41 -22.00 -3.59
CA GLU A 198 -0.98 -21.56 -3.80
C GLU A 198 -2.06 -22.47 -3.19
N TYR A 199 -1.80 -23.77 -3.00
CA TYR A 199 -2.73 -24.69 -2.32
C TYR A 199 -3.01 -24.33 -0.85
N ILE A 200 -2.25 -23.40 -0.26
CA ILE A 200 -2.53 -22.88 1.09
C ILE A 200 -3.77 -21.99 1.14
N LEU A 201 -4.13 -21.39 0.00
CA LEU A 201 -5.27 -20.49 -0.14
C LEU A 201 -6.55 -21.32 -0.17
N LYS A 202 -7.47 -21.08 0.77
CA LYS A 202 -8.72 -21.85 0.86
C LYS A 202 -9.89 -21.17 0.18
N ASN A 203 -9.71 -19.91 -0.20
CA ASN A 203 -10.74 -19.05 -0.77
C ASN A 203 -10.23 -18.38 -2.03
N ASN A 204 -11.15 -18.03 -2.94
CA ASN A 204 -10.85 -17.28 -4.16
C ASN A 204 -10.07 -16.01 -3.86
N CYS A 205 -10.50 -15.23 -2.85
CA CYS A 205 -9.74 -14.15 -2.23
C CYS A 205 -9.46 -14.50 -0.78
N SER A 206 -8.32 -15.15 -0.52
CA SER A 206 -7.93 -15.53 0.84
C SER A 206 -7.58 -14.28 1.64
N LYS A 207 -8.06 -14.23 2.89
CA LYS A 207 -7.83 -13.11 3.80
C LYS A 207 -6.54 -13.34 4.54
N TYR A 208 -5.71 -12.30 4.65
CA TYR A 208 -4.50 -12.38 5.44
C TYR A 208 -4.14 -11.09 6.18
N TYR A 209 -3.34 -11.25 7.24
CA TYR A 209 -2.77 -10.15 8.01
C TYR A 209 -1.48 -10.63 8.69
N PHE A 210 -0.65 -9.69 9.13
CA PHE A 210 0.61 -9.96 9.81
C PHE A 210 0.46 -9.72 11.32
N ILE A 211 1.16 -10.53 12.10
CA ILE A 211 1.30 -10.38 13.56
C ILE A 211 2.79 -10.25 13.88
N LEU A 212 3.13 -9.30 14.74
CA LEU A 212 4.42 -9.19 15.39
C LEU A 212 4.23 -9.31 16.90
N GLU A 213 4.94 -10.27 17.49
CA GLU A 213 5.08 -10.44 18.92
C GLU A 213 6.41 -9.79 19.37
N GLY A 214 6.33 -8.79 20.25
CA GLY A 214 7.50 -8.17 20.87
C GLY A 214 8.01 -8.99 22.07
N THR A 215 9.30 -8.83 22.42
CA THR A 215 9.87 -9.48 23.62
C THR A 215 9.29 -8.95 24.93
N GLU A 216 8.65 -7.78 24.89
CA GLU A 216 7.93 -7.16 26.02
C GLU A 216 6.51 -7.71 26.23
N GLY A 217 6.12 -8.74 25.49
CA GLY A 217 4.79 -9.36 25.58
C GLY A 217 3.66 -8.56 24.91
N LYS A 218 3.99 -7.52 24.12
CA LYS A 218 3.03 -6.79 23.29
C LYS A 218 2.93 -7.41 21.90
N SER A 219 1.71 -7.49 21.39
CA SER A 219 1.40 -7.95 20.05
C SER A 219 0.94 -6.80 19.16
N TYR A 220 1.28 -6.86 17.88
CA TYR A 220 0.95 -5.85 16.88
C TYR A 220 0.44 -6.51 15.61
N ARG A 221 -0.50 -5.85 14.91
CA ARG A 221 -1.16 -6.38 13.71
C ARG A 221 -1.02 -5.42 12.53
N LEU A 222 -0.92 -5.97 11.31
CA LEU A 222 -1.07 -5.23 10.05
C LEU A 222 -2.03 -6.00 9.10
N PRO A 223 -3.15 -5.41 8.65
CA PRO A 223 -3.63 -4.06 8.95
C PRO A 223 -3.94 -3.86 10.44
N GLN A 224 -3.88 -2.62 10.91
CA GLN A 224 -4.03 -2.28 12.33
C GLN A 224 -5.47 -2.48 12.81
N ASN A 225 -6.44 -2.12 11.97
CA ASN A 225 -7.86 -2.32 12.24
C ASN A 225 -8.23 -3.78 11.91
N ASP A 226 -8.72 -4.49 12.92
CA ASP A 226 -9.10 -5.91 12.87
C ASP A 226 -10.34 -6.21 12.03
N GLN A 227 -11.14 -5.18 11.72
CA GLN A 227 -12.24 -5.26 10.75
C GLN A 227 -11.74 -5.45 9.31
N TYR A 228 -10.45 -5.17 9.05
CA TYR A 228 -9.85 -5.30 7.72
C TYR A 228 -8.79 -6.40 7.71
N SER A 229 -8.70 -7.09 6.58
CA SER A 229 -7.59 -7.98 6.23
C SER A 229 -7.18 -7.67 4.80
N PHE A 230 -5.91 -7.90 4.47
CA PHE A 230 -5.53 -7.94 3.07
C PHE A 230 -6.23 -9.11 2.38
N LEU A 231 -6.44 -9.00 1.07
CA LEU A 231 -6.85 -10.11 0.22
C LEU A 231 -5.70 -10.46 -0.73
N THR A 232 -5.62 -11.72 -1.13
CA THR A 232 -4.63 -12.21 -2.09
C THR A 232 -4.95 -11.80 -3.54
N TYR A 233 -5.14 -10.51 -3.79
CA TYR A 233 -5.44 -9.94 -5.11
C TYR A 233 -4.43 -10.38 -6.17
N ASP A 234 -4.91 -10.61 -7.39
CA ASP A 234 -4.11 -11.07 -8.53
C ASP A 234 -3.47 -12.47 -8.34
N ILE A 235 -3.84 -13.19 -7.28
CA ILE A 235 -3.53 -14.61 -7.08
C ILE A 235 -4.76 -15.47 -7.34
N GLY A 236 -4.61 -16.50 -8.18
CA GLY A 236 -5.70 -17.43 -8.49
C GLY A 236 -6.88 -16.72 -9.15
N GLU A 237 -8.07 -16.84 -8.57
CA GLU A 237 -9.29 -16.19 -9.02
C GLU A 237 -9.63 -14.90 -8.24
N CYS A 238 -8.70 -14.37 -7.42
CA CYS A 238 -8.94 -13.16 -6.65
C CYS A 238 -8.89 -11.90 -7.52
N ASN A 239 -9.98 -11.66 -8.24
CA ASN A 239 -10.16 -10.51 -9.13
C ASN A 239 -11.00 -9.38 -8.49
N GLN A 240 -11.33 -9.50 -7.20
CA GLN A 240 -12.11 -8.47 -6.51
C GLN A 240 -11.31 -7.16 -6.45
N ASN A 241 -11.98 -6.02 -6.58
CA ASN A 241 -11.35 -4.72 -6.38
C ASN A 241 -11.68 -4.24 -4.96
N ILE A 242 -10.69 -3.71 -4.22
CA ILE A 242 -10.85 -3.14 -2.86
C ILE A 242 -12.00 -2.11 -2.79
N TRP A 243 -12.36 -1.48 -3.91
CA TRP A 243 -13.38 -0.43 -3.98
C TRP A 243 -14.83 -0.96 -4.01
N GLU A 244 -15.09 -2.16 -4.53
CA GLU A 244 -16.46 -2.68 -4.67
C GLU A 244 -17.13 -2.91 -3.30
N ASP A 245 -16.35 -3.22 -2.26
CA ASP A 245 -16.84 -3.52 -0.92
C ASP A 245 -17.26 -2.30 -0.08
N ARG A 246 -17.03 -1.06 -0.53
CA ARG A 246 -17.51 0.15 0.20
C ARG A 246 -18.75 0.80 -0.42
N HIS A 247 -19.20 0.33 -1.59
CA HIS A 247 -20.34 0.91 -2.31
C HIS A 247 -21.43 -0.12 -2.67
N LEU A 248 -21.41 -1.29 -2.02
CA LEU A 248 -22.53 -2.24 -1.94
C LEU A 248 -23.07 -2.33 -0.52
#